data_AF-A0A9D5DHA3-F1
#
_entry.id   AF-A0A9D5DHA3-F1
#
_cell.length_a   1.000
_cell.length_b   1.000
_cell.length_c   1.000
_cell.angle_alpha   90.00
_cell.angle_beta   90.00
_cell.angle_gamma   90.00
#
_symmetry.space_group_name_H-M   'P 1'
#
loop_
_entity.id
_entity.type
_entity.pdbx_description
1 polymer ?
#
loop_
_entity_poly.entity_id
_entity_poly.type
_entity_poly.pdbx_seq_one_letter_code
_entity_poly.pdbx_strand_id
1 'polypeptide(L)'
;MVRCIDNISTGTRGAYSAEYFLKLGFSVVFFHRRGSHLPFTVDLPSKYDLLLTFGDSFNSTECYSSFFKDEKIKKIVRASQNFMKYSERIFFMEFGSVYEYINGIENIISYCTELSTKIIFFLAAAVSDFYIPNNLLSINKISADSNLALNIDNEPQVPTITLELYSTPKCAQFIRKKLPDCFLVLFKLETEEETLYQKSDKLLIMYNANVICANLLQSRRDSVTIITPNSKTEIKKTSDVIEECVVSTIVSLYEEYILEKKQKR
;
A
#
# COMPACT_ATOMS: atom_id res chain seq x y z
N MET A 1 -18.43 12.33 7.18
CA MET A 1 -17.47 12.00 8.25
C MET A 1 -16.61 13.23 8.54
N VAL A 2 -16.51 13.65 9.80
CA VAL A 2 -15.78 14.90 10.17
C VAL A 2 -14.44 14.61 10.85
N ARG A 3 -14.31 13.46 11.52
CA ARG A 3 -13.08 12.98 12.15
C ARG A 3 -12.88 11.50 11.80
N CYS A 4 -11.64 11.06 11.67
CA CYS A 4 -11.28 9.67 11.45
C CYS A 4 -9.92 9.36 12.11
N ILE A 5 -9.66 8.07 12.34
CA ILE A 5 -8.33 7.57 12.69
C ILE A 5 -7.71 7.06 11.38
N ASP A 6 -6.48 7.47 11.10
CA ASP A 6 -5.81 7.14 9.84
C ASP A 6 -4.43 6.52 10.10
N ASN A 7 -4.09 5.51 9.31
CA ASN A 7 -2.77 4.92 9.30
C ASN A 7 -1.93 5.63 8.23
N ILE A 8 -0.76 6.14 8.62
CA ILE A 8 0.07 6.93 7.72
C ILE A 8 0.70 6.03 6.66
N SER A 9 0.23 6.15 5.42
CA SER A 9 0.87 5.61 4.23
C SER A 9 0.55 6.50 3.03
N THR A 10 1.60 6.90 2.30
CA THR A 10 1.46 7.66 1.05
C THR A 10 1.10 6.78 -0.14
N GLY A 11 1.23 5.45 -0.02
CA GLY A 11 1.05 4.51 -1.12
C GLY A 11 2.26 4.38 -2.06
N THR A 12 3.37 5.06 -1.79
CA THR A 12 4.57 5.07 -2.66
C THR A 12 5.09 3.67 -3.00
N ARG A 13 5.26 2.80 -1.99
CA ARG A 13 5.73 1.42 -2.19
C ARG A 13 4.79 0.63 -3.09
N GLY A 14 3.48 0.69 -2.80
CA GLY A 14 2.48 0.01 -3.62
C GLY A 14 2.52 0.48 -5.06
N ALA A 15 2.57 1.80 -5.28
CA ALA A 15 2.62 2.40 -6.61
C ALA A 15 3.84 1.93 -7.40
N TYR A 16 5.06 2.05 -6.85
CA TYR A 16 6.27 1.58 -7.53
C TYR A 16 6.27 0.06 -7.75
N SER A 17 5.86 -0.73 -6.76
CA SER A 17 5.78 -2.18 -6.92
C SER A 17 4.86 -2.58 -8.07
N ALA A 18 3.71 -1.92 -8.22
CA ALA A 18 2.80 -2.16 -9.34
C ALA A 18 3.45 -1.86 -10.69
N GLU A 19 4.23 -0.78 -10.82
CA GLU A 19 4.98 -0.50 -12.05
C GLU A 19 5.96 -1.62 -12.41
N TYR A 20 6.68 -2.14 -11.42
CA TYR A 20 7.65 -3.22 -11.66
C TYR A 20 6.98 -4.56 -11.95
N PHE A 21 5.84 -4.87 -11.32
CA PHE A 21 5.04 -6.04 -11.70
C PHE A 21 4.57 -5.94 -13.16
N LEU A 22 4.09 -4.77 -13.59
CA LEU A 22 3.70 -4.53 -14.99
C LEU A 22 4.88 -4.69 -15.95
N LYS A 23 6.07 -4.17 -15.60
CA LYS A 23 7.30 -4.32 -16.39
C LYS A 23 7.73 -5.77 -16.54
N LEU A 24 7.56 -6.59 -15.50
CA LEU A 24 7.82 -8.04 -15.52
C LEU A 24 6.69 -8.85 -16.17
N GLY A 25 5.68 -8.19 -16.74
CA GLY A 25 4.65 -8.85 -17.50
C GLY A 25 3.56 -9.48 -16.63
N PHE A 26 3.27 -8.94 -15.45
CA PHE A 26 2.07 -9.24 -14.67
C PHE A 26 0.92 -8.28 -15.01
N SER A 27 -0.31 -8.72 -14.77
CA SER A 27 -1.47 -7.83 -14.72
C SER A 27 -1.77 -7.51 -13.25
N VAL A 28 -2.15 -6.27 -12.95
CA VAL A 28 -2.21 -5.73 -11.58
C VAL A 28 -3.61 -5.23 -11.26
N VAL A 29 -4.20 -5.78 -10.20
CA VAL A 29 -5.32 -5.13 -9.51
C VAL A 29 -4.72 -4.22 -8.44
N PHE A 30 -4.72 -2.92 -8.72
CA PHE A 30 -4.20 -1.91 -7.80
C PHE A 30 -5.30 -1.46 -6.86
N PHE A 31 -5.49 -2.22 -5.76
CA PHE A 31 -6.43 -1.90 -4.70
C PHE A 31 -5.80 -0.92 -3.71
N HIS A 32 -6.18 0.36 -3.76
CA HIS A 32 -5.47 1.44 -3.08
C HIS A 32 -6.39 2.39 -2.33
N ARG A 33 -5.78 3.17 -1.42
CA ARG A 33 -6.50 4.19 -0.66
C ARG A 33 -6.79 5.39 -1.55
N ARG A 34 -8.00 5.96 -1.47
CA ARG A 34 -8.35 7.19 -2.19
C ARG A 34 -7.36 8.31 -1.85
N GLY A 35 -6.80 8.94 -2.89
CA GLY A 35 -5.82 10.03 -2.75
C GLY A 35 -4.38 9.59 -2.43
N SER A 36 -4.09 8.29 -2.32
CA SER A 36 -2.70 7.81 -2.29
C SER A 36 -2.05 7.91 -3.67
N HIS A 37 -0.74 7.74 -3.73
CA HIS A 37 -0.04 7.64 -5.01
C HIS A 37 -0.57 6.48 -5.86
N LEU A 38 -0.63 6.74 -7.17
CA LEU A 38 -0.90 5.75 -8.21
C LEU A 38 0.41 5.40 -8.95
N PRO A 39 0.50 4.24 -9.60
CA PRO A 39 1.63 3.89 -10.46
C PRO A 39 1.83 4.97 -11.53
N PHE A 40 3.09 5.28 -11.81
CA PHE A 40 3.58 6.33 -12.71
C PHE A 40 3.31 7.77 -12.24
N THR A 41 2.66 7.97 -11.09
CA THR A 41 2.35 9.32 -10.58
C THR A 41 3.26 9.79 -9.45
N VAL A 42 4.08 8.91 -8.88
CA VAL A 42 4.89 9.21 -7.69
C VAL A 42 5.87 10.36 -7.94
N ASP A 43 6.55 10.34 -9.08
CA ASP A 43 7.58 11.32 -9.44
C ASP A 43 7.04 12.54 -10.19
N LEU A 44 5.71 12.67 -10.29
CA LEU A 44 5.11 13.81 -10.99
C LEU A 44 5.37 15.12 -10.23
N PRO A 45 5.60 16.24 -10.96
CA PRO A 45 5.71 17.55 -10.35
C PRO A 45 4.45 17.89 -9.54
N SER A 46 4.62 18.71 -8.50
CA SER A 46 3.46 19.19 -7.73
C SER A 46 2.54 20.05 -8.60
N LYS A 47 1.27 20.18 -8.20
CA LYS A 47 0.32 21.08 -8.90
C LYS A 47 0.87 22.51 -9.00
N TYR A 48 1.56 22.97 -7.96
CA TYR A 48 2.21 24.30 -7.94
C TYR A 48 3.35 24.40 -8.96
N ASP A 49 4.22 23.38 -9.02
CA ASP A 49 5.31 23.32 -10.01
C ASP A 49 4.80 23.37 -11.45
N LEU A 50 3.69 22.67 -11.71
CA LEU A 50 3.05 22.69 -13.03
C LEU A 50 2.57 24.10 -13.37
N LEU A 51 1.86 24.77 -12.46
CA LEU A 51 1.36 26.13 -12.69
C LEU A 51 2.48 27.11 -13.01
N LEU A 52 3.62 27.03 -12.32
CA LEU A 52 4.80 27.85 -12.63
C LEU A 52 5.35 27.55 -14.02
N THR A 53 5.52 26.26 -14.34
CA THR A 53 6.07 25.81 -15.63
C THR A 53 5.22 26.28 -16.81
N PHE A 54 3.88 26.22 -16.66
CA PHE A 54 2.95 26.70 -17.67
C PHE A 54 2.89 28.23 -17.75
N GLY A 55 2.92 28.93 -16.61
CA GLY A 55 2.87 30.40 -16.58
C GLY A 55 4.02 31.06 -17.33
N ASP A 56 5.23 30.51 -17.22
CA ASP A 56 6.42 31.06 -17.89
C ASP A 56 6.45 30.76 -19.40
N SER A 57 5.82 29.65 -19.83
CA SER A 57 5.96 29.11 -21.20
C SER A 57 4.95 29.64 -22.21
N PHE A 58 3.84 30.25 -21.79
CA PHE A 58 2.75 30.66 -22.72
C PHE A 58 2.80 32.13 -23.17
N ASN A 59 3.84 32.89 -22.83
CA ASN A 59 3.96 34.31 -23.20
C ASN A 59 4.51 34.58 -24.61
N SER A 60 4.89 33.55 -25.40
CA SER A 60 5.34 33.75 -26.79
C SER A 60 5.02 32.54 -27.68
N THR A 61 4.60 32.81 -28.93
CA THR A 61 4.12 31.82 -29.91
C THR A 61 5.20 30.84 -30.40
N GLU A 62 6.49 31.12 -30.16
CA GLU A 62 7.63 30.24 -30.49
C GLU A 62 8.00 29.23 -29.37
N CYS A 63 7.33 29.28 -28.21
CA CYS A 63 7.78 28.63 -26.97
C CYS A 63 7.37 27.14 -26.79
N TYR A 64 6.57 26.58 -27.70
CA TYR A 64 6.11 25.19 -27.59
C TYR A 64 7.26 24.18 -27.65
N SER A 65 8.34 24.48 -28.38
CA SER A 65 9.47 23.57 -28.53
C SER A 65 10.36 23.53 -27.26
N SER A 66 10.52 24.65 -26.55
CA SER A 66 11.20 24.74 -25.26
C SER A 66 10.40 24.11 -24.13
N PHE A 67 9.07 24.18 -24.19
CA PHE A 67 8.17 23.59 -23.20
C PHE A 67 8.40 22.07 -23.02
N PHE A 68 8.52 21.32 -24.12
CA PHE A 68 8.81 19.88 -24.06
C PHE A 68 10.27 19.54 -23.69
N LYS A 69 11.16 20.53 -23.62
CA LYS A 69 12.54 20.34 -23.13
C LYS A 69 12.61 20.37 -21.60
N ASP A 70 11.61 20.92 -20.93
CA ASP A 70 11.54 20.96 -19.47
C ASP A 70 11.46 19.53 -18.87
N GLU A 71 12.32 19.24 -17.89
CA GLU A 71 12.39 17.92 -17.25
C GLU A 71 11.10 17.54 -16.52
N LYS A 72 10.38 18.51 -15.93
CA LYS A 72 9.07 18.29 -15.28
C LYS A 72 8.04 17.82 -16.30
N ILE A 73 8.01 18.45 -17.48
CA ILE A 73 7.11 18.05 -18.57
C ILE A 73 7.51 16.70 -19.15
N LYS A 74 8.81 16.42 -19.32
CA LYS A 74 9.27 15.09 -19.74
C LYS A 74 8.84 13.99 -18.78
N LYS A 75 8.85 14.23 -17.46
CA LYS A 75 8.33 13.28 -16.47
C LYS A 75 6.85 12.98 -16.68
N ILE A 76 6.02 14.01 -16.93
CA ILE A 76 4.59 13.83 -17.24
C ILE A 76 4.40 13.01 -18.52
N VAL A 77 5.14 13.35 -19.58
CA VAL A 77 5.04 12.63 -20.86
C VAL A 77 5.42 11.16 -20.68
N ARG A 78 6.53 10.87 -19.99
CA ARG A 78 6.95 9.48 -19.68
C ARG A 78 5.90 8.74 -18.86
N ALA A 79 5.33 9.39 -17.83
CA ALA A 79 4.28 8.80 -17.00
C ALA A 79 3.02 8.48 -17.82
N SER A 80 2.59 9.40 -18.69
CA SER A 80 1.45 9.20 -19.60
C SER A 80 1.71 8.06 -20.57
N GLN A 81 2.89 8.00 -21.19
CA GLN A 81 3.28 6.91 -22.09
C GLN A 81 3.28 5.55 -21.38
N ASN A 82 3.84 5.47 -20.18
CA ASN A 82 3.83 4.25 -19.38
C ASN A 82 2.41 3.83 -19.01
N PHE A 83 1.57 4.77 -18.55
CA PHE A 83 0.18 4.47 -18.22
C PHE A 83 -0.58 3.91 -19.43
N MET A 84 -0.45 4.55 -20.60
CA MET A 84 -1.07 4.07 -21.83
C MET A 84 -0.57 2.68 -22.22
N LYS A 85 0.76 2.45 -22.14
CA LYS A 85 1.38 1.15 -22.44
C LYS A 85 0.83 0.01 -21.59
N TYR A 86 0.50 0.27 -20.32
CA TYR A 86 0.08 -0.76 -19.37
C TYR A 86 -1.43 -0.73 -19.06
N SER A 87 -2.20 0.14 -19.71
CA SER A 87 -3.62 0.41 -19.41
C SER A 87 -4.52 -0.84 -19.45
N GLU A 88 -4.29 -1.76 -20.38
CA GLU A 88 -5.05 -3.02 -20.49
C GLU A 88 -4.70 -4.06 -19.41
N ARG A 89 -3.64 -3.80 -18.63
CA ARG A 89 -3.08 -4.73 -17.65
C ARG A 89 -3.17 -4.23 -16.23
N ILE A 90 -3.71 -3.03 -16.01
CA ILE A 90 -3.90 -2.47 -14.69
C ILE A 90 -5.37 -2.12 -14.46
N PHE A 91 -5.91 -2.56 -13.33
CA PHE A 91 -7.24 -2.21 -12.87
C PHE A 91 -7.15 -1.50 -11.53
N PHE A 92 -7.76 -0.32 -11.44
CA PHE A 92 -7.77 0.49 -10.23
C PHE A 92 -9.04 0.25 -9.42
N MET A 93 -8.87 -0.03 -8.13
CA MET A 93 -9.98 -0.16 -7.20
C MET A 93 -9.65 0.67 -5.95
N GLU A 94 -10.56 1.56 -5.56
CA GLU A 94 -10.32 2.46 -4.43
C GLU A 94 -11.03 2.00 -3.16
N PHE A 95 -10.45 2.33 -2.01
CA PHE A 95 -11.12 2.32 -0.71
C PHE A 95 -10.82 3.61 0.09
N GLY A 96 -11.76 4.05 0.91
CA GLY A 96 -11.62 5.18 1.82
C GLY A 96 -11.65 4.80 3.30
N SER A 97 -12.14 3.60 3.64
CA SER A 97 -12.31 3.13 5.01
C SER A 97 -11.85 1.67 5.19
N VAL A 98 -11.64 1.25 6.43
CA VAL A 98 -11.32 -0.16 6.76
C VAL A 98 -12.45 -1.10 6.33
N TYR A 99 -13.71 -0.65 6.45
CA TYR A 99 -14.87 -1.41 6.00
C TYR A 99 -14.85 -1.65 4.48
N GLU A 100 -14.61 -0.59 3.70
CA GLU A 100 -14.45 -0.69 2.24
C GLU A 100 -13.24 -1.57 1.87
N TYR A 101 -12.14 -1.48 2.63
CA TYR A 101 -10.97 -2.34 2.44
C TYR A 101 -11.31 -3.83 2.57
N ILE A 102 -11.98 -4.21 3.67
CA ILE A 102 -12.34 -5.61 3.93
C ILE A 102 -13.27 -6.14 2.83
N ASN A 103 -14.36 -5.41 2.54
CA ASN A 103 -15.30 -5.81 1.50
C ASN A 103 -14.64 -5.88 0.11
N GLY A 104 -13.71 -4.98 -0.17
CA GLY A 104 -12.94 -5.01 -1.42
C GLY A 104 -12.08 -6.26 -1.54
N ILE A 105 -11.40 -6.67 -0.47
CA ILE A 105 -10.65 -7.94 -0.44
C ILE A 105 -11.58 -9.13 -0.66
N GLU A 106 -12.75 -9.17 0.00
CA GLU A 106 -13.72 -10.26 -0.19
C GLU A 106 -14.19 -10.35 -1.65
N ASN A 107 -14.50 -9.21 -2.26
CA ASN A 107 -14.89 -9.14 -3.67
C ASN A 107 -13.76 -9.63 -4.59
N ILE A 108 -12.53 -9.17 -4.39
CA ILE A 108 -11.36 -9.62 -5.19
C ILE A 108 -11.20 -11.13 -5.09
N ILE A 109 -11.23 -11.69 -3.88
CA ILE A 109 -11.09 -13.13 -3.65
C ILE A 109 -12.15 -13.93 -4.42
N SER A 110 -13.39 -13.42 -4.51
CA SER A 110 -14.48 -14.13 -5.17
C SER A 110 -14.23 -14.37 -6.67
N TYR A 111 -13.47 -13.50 -7.34
CA TYR A 111 -13.04 -13.65 -8.74
C TYR A 111 -11.73 -14.44 -8.91
N CYS A 112 -11.05 -14.76 -7.81
CA CYS A 112 -9.71 -15.36 -7.82
C CYS A 112 -9.69 -16.87 -7.56
N THR A 113 -10.83 -17.47 -7.23
CA THR A 113 -10.94 -18.87 -6.76
C THR A 113 -10.34 -19.88 -7.73
N GLU A 114 -10.64 -19.76 -9.03
CA GLU A 114 -10.13 -20.65 -10.09
C GLU A 114 -8.67 -20.38 -10.48
N LEU A 115 -8.13 -19.23 -10.08
CA LEU A 115 -6.79 -18.77 -10.46
C LEU A 115 -5.81 -18.79 -9.29
N SER A 116 -6.14 -19.49 -8.20
CA SER A 116 -5.40 -19.40 -6.93
C SER A 116 -3.88 -19.59 -7.07
N THR A 117 -3.38 -20.52 -7.90
CA THR A 117 -1.94 -20.73 -8.12
C THR A 117 -1.26 -19.68 -9.00
N LYS A 118 -2.05 -18.85 -9.70
CA LYS A 118 -1.58 -17.83 -10.64
C LYS A 118 -1.62 -16.41 -10.06
N ILE A 119 -1.85 -16.29 -8.75
CA ILE A 119 -2.08 -15.01 -8.08
C ILE A 119 -1.03 -14.77 -7.00
N ILE A 120 -0.49 -13.55 -7.02
CA ILE A 120 0.29 -12.98 -5.92
C ILE A 120 -0.59 -11.97 -5.19
N PHE A 121 -0.83 -12.19 -3.90
CA PHE A 121 -1.38 -11.16 -3.01
C PHE A 121 -0.24 -10.39 -2.37
N PHE A 122 -0.03 -9.15 -2.82
CA PHE A 122 1.01 -8.25 -2.33
C PHE A 122 0.41 -7.19 -1.38
N LEU A 123 0.35 -7.50 -0.08
CA LEU A 123 -0.44 -6.74 0.89
C LEU A 123 0.36 -5.59 1.54
N ALA A 124 0.67 -4.55 0.76
CA ALA A 124 1.44 -3.39 1.21
C ALA A 124 0.60 -2.27 1.89
N ALA A 125 -0.71 -2.44 2.00
CA ALA A 125 -1.59 -1.44 2.62
C ALA A 125 -1.37 -1.37 4.14
N ALA A 126 -1.32 -0.15 4.68
CA ALA A 126 -1.29 0.10 6.12
C ALA A 126 -2.73 0.08 6.67
N VAL A 127 -3.28 -1.12 6.86
CA VAL A 127 -4.64 -1.32 7.36
C VAL A 127 -4.69 -1.07 8.86
N SER A 128 -5.70 -0.36 9.35
CA SER A 128 -5.87 -0.13 10.79
C SER A 128 -6.13 -1.45 11.52
N ASP A 129 -5.43 -1.65 12.64
CA ASP A 129 -5.61 -2.82 13.50
C ASP A 129 -6.94 -2.79 14.28
N PHE A 130 -7.54 -1.60 14.40
CA PHE A 130 -8.80 -1.38 15.10
C PHE A 130 -9.75 -0.49 14.28
N TYR A 131 -11.06 -0.67 14.47
CA TYR A 131 -12.12 0.09 13.82
C TYR A 131 -13.36 0.20 14.72
N ILE A 132 -14.34 1.02 14.30
CA ILE A 132 -15.66 1.08 14.93
C ILE A 132 -16.67 0.38 14.00
N PRO A 133 -17.36 -0.69 14.44
CA PRO A 133 -18.40 -1.35 13.67
C PRO A 133 -19.49 -0.38 13.18
N ASN A 134 -20.00 -0.59 11.97
CA ASN A 134 -20.97 0.33 11.34
C ASN A 134 -22.24 0.55 12.19
N ASN A 135 -22.70 -0.48 12.90
CA ASN A 135 -23.85 -0.41 13.79
C ASN A 135 -23.59 0.38 15.08
N LEU A 136 -22.33 0.71 15.39
CA LEU A 136 -21.90 1.50 16.55
C LEU A 136 -21.39 2.90 16.17
N LEU A 137 -21.31 3.22 14.87
CA LEU A 137 -20.90 4.55 14.41
C LEU A 137 -21.98 5.59 14.72
N SER A 138 -21.60 6.69 15.38
CA SER A 138 -22.48 7.84 15.55
C SER A 138 -22.83 8.45 14.20
N ILE A 139 -24.12 8.75 14.00
CA ILE A 139 -24.64 9.40 12.80
C ILE A 139 -24.16 10.85 12.71
N ASN A 140 -24.06 11.52 13.86
CA ASN A 140 -23.76 12.94 13.96
C ASN A 140 -22.31 13.20 14.37
N LYS A 141 -21.82 14.40 14.03
CA LYS A 141 -20.52 14.88 14.52
C LYS A 141 -20.52 14.87 16.05
N ILE A 142 -19.55 14.18 16.65
CA ILE A 142 -19.34 14.20 18.10
C ILE A 142 -18.92 15.62 18.50
N SER A 143 -19.71 16.29 19.34
CA SER A 143 -19.40 17.62 19.86
C SER A 143 -18.80 17.50 21.26
N ALA A 144 -17.89 18.41 21.62
CA ALA A 144 -17.51 18.60 23.00
C ALA A 144 -18.57 19.51 23.63
N ASP A 145 -19.29 19.05 24.64
CA ASP A 145 -20.20 19.90 25.39
C ASP A 145 -19.38 20.87 26.26
N SER A 146 -19.48 22.16 25.94
CA SER A 146 -18.78 23.25 26.65
C SER A 146 -19.33 23.54 28.05
N ASN A 147 -20.40 22.86 28.47
CA ASN A 147 -21.11 23.13 29.73
C ASN A 147 -20.60 22.30 30.93
N LEU A 148 -19.54 21.50 30.76
CA LEU A 148 -18.97 20.66 31.81
C LEU A 148 -17.82 21.30 32.60
N ALA A 149 -17.47 22.56 32.33
CA ALA A 149 -16.39 23.29 33.00
C ALA A 149 -16.81 24.04 34.28
N LEU A 150 -17.75 23.49 35.06
CA LEU A 150 -18.12 24.05 36.36
C LEU A 150 -18.28 22.94 37.39
N ASN A 151 -17.17 22.54 38.02
CA ASN A 151 -16.93 22.68 39.45
C ASN A 151 -15.88 21.66 39.93
N ILE A 152 -15.08 22.10 40.90
CA ILE A 152 -14.12 21.36 41.75
C ILE A 152 -12.67 21.42 41.26
N ASP A 153 -11.93 22.29 41.96
CA ASP A 153 -10.52 22.27 42.35
C ASP A 153 -9.44 21.95 41.29
N ASN A 154 -8.77 23.01 40.83
CA ASN A 154 -7.34 23.07 40.45
C ASN A 154 -6.75 22.01 39.51
N GLU A 155 -7.53 21.36 38.66
CA GLU A 155 -7.03 20.75 37.42
C GLU A 155 -7.75 21.34 36.20
N PRO A 156 -7.06 21.53 35.05
CA PRO A 156 -7.71 21.96 33.83
C PRO A 156 -8.74 20.90 33.39
N GLN A 157 -10.03 21.15 33.67
CA GLN A 157 -11.17 20.36 33.20
C GLN A 157 -11.39 20.57 31.70
N VAL A 158 -10.44 20.09 30.89
CA VAL A 158 -10.61 20.05 29.44
C VAL A 158 -11.57 18.89 29.12
N PRO A 159 -12.63 19.09 28.32
CA PRO A 159 -13.52 18.00 27.93
C PRO A 159 -12.72 16.91 27.21
N THR A 160 -12.81 15.68 27.71
CA THR A 160 -12.12 14.51 27.15
C THR A 160 -13.06 13.68 26.29
N ILE A 161 -12.50 12.90 25.37
CA ILE A 161 -13.22 11.90 24.57
C ILE A 161 -12.53 10.55 24.70
N THR A 162 -13.31 9.51 25.00
CA THR A 162 -12.85 8.12 25.00
C THR A 162 -13.42 7.42 23.77
N LEU A 163 -12.56 6.74 23.01
CA LEU A 163 -12.97 5.94 21.85
C LEU A 163 -12.83 4.46 22.18
N GLU A 164 -13.93 3.72 22.07
CA GLU A 164 -13.92 2.27 22.10
C GLU A 164 -13.73 1.74 20.68
N LEU A 165 -12.67 0.96 20.47
CA LEU A 165 -12.30 0.42 19.16
C LEU A 165 -12.23 -1.11 19.20
N TYR A 166 -12.63 -1.74 18.11
CA TYR A 166 -12.71 -3.18 17.95
C TYR A 166 -11.64 -3.68 17.00
N SER A 167 -11.05 -4.84 17.27
CA SER A 167 -10.01 -5.43 16.41
C SER A 167 -10.52 -5.69 14.99
N THR A 168 -9.75 -5.26 14.00
CA THR A 168 -10.06 -5.44 12.58
C THR A 168 -9.91 -6.92 12.16
N PRO A 169 -10.85 -7.47 11.35
CA PRO A 169 -10.71 -8.78 10.74
C PRO A 169 -9.37 -8.96 10.00
N LYS A 170 -8.69 -10.09 10.25
CA LYS A 170 -7.36 -10.36 9.67
C LYS A 170 -7.48 -10.84 8.23
N CYS A 171 -7.45 -9.89 7.28
CA CYS A 171 -7.61 -10.14 5.85
C CYS A 171 -6.66 -11.21 5.30
N ALA A 172 -5.40 -11.25 5.76
CA ALA A 172 -4.42 -12.26 5.33
C ALA A 172 -4.88 -13.70 5.65
N GLN A 173 -5.49 -13.91 6.82
CA GLN A 173 -6.04 -15.21 7.19
C GLN A 173 -7.24 -15.60 6.32
N PHE A 174 -8.08 -14.62 5.98
CA PHE A 174 -9.21 -14.83 5.09
C PHE A 174 -8.76 -15.19 3.67
N ILE A 175 -7.77 -14.47 3.11
CA ILE A 175 -7.14 -14.78 1.82
C ILE A 175 -6.59 -16.20 1.84
N ARG A 176 -5.75 -16.56 2.82
CA ARG A 176 -5.15 -17.90 2.89
C ARG A 176 -6.20 -19.01 2.99
N LYS A 177 -7.28 -18.80 3.76
CA LYS A 177 -8.36 -19.80 3.90
C LYS A 177 -9.11 -20.02 2.58
N LYS A 178 -9.37 -18.97 1.82
CA LYS A 178 -10.14 -19.03 0.57
C LYS A 178 -9.29 -19.40 -0.64
N LEU A 179 -8.03 -19.00 -0.65
CA LEU A 179 -7.06 -19.20 -1.72
C LEU A 179 -5.80 -19.87 -1.14
N PRO A 180 -5.88 -21.13 -0.71
CA PRO A 180 -4.77 -21.83 -0.05
C PRO A 180 -3.53 -21.89 -0.93
N ASP A 181 -3.71 -21.83 -2.25
CA ASP A 181 -2.65 -21.96 -3.23
C ASP A 181 -2.05 -20.63 -3.75
N CYS A 182 -2.56 -19.48 -3.31
CA CYS A 182 -2.01 -18.20 -3.72
C CYS A 182 -0.65 -17.91 -3.08
N PHE A 183 0.15 -17.10 -3.76
CA PHE A 183 1.42 -16.61 -3.25
C PHE A 183 1.17 -15.35 -2.40
N LEU A 184 1.31 -15.49 -1.08
CA LEU A 184 0.95 -14.45 -0.12
C LEU A 184 2.21 -13.71 0.37
N VAL A 185 2.30 -12.43 0.02
CA VAL A 185 3.37 -11.52 0.43
C VAL A 185 2.80 -10.49 1.40
N LEU A 186 3.34 -10.47 2.61
CA LEU A 186 2.94 -9.54 3.67
C LEU A 186 4.06 -8.55 3.95
N PHE A 187 3.71 -7.42 4.58
CA PHE A 187 4.66 -6.39 4.97
C PHE A 187 4.70 -6.25 6.48
N LYS A 188 5.90 -5.99 7.00
CA LYS A 188 6.08 -5.68 8.41
C LYS A 188 7.06 -4.52 8.59
N LEU A 189 6.64 -3.53 9.36
CA LEU A 189 7.42 -2.36 9.73
C LEU A 189 7.54 -2.32 11.25
N GLU A 190 8.76 -2.20 11.75
CA GLU A 190 9.06 -2.03 13.19
C GLU A 190 10.25 -1.07 13.35
N THR A 191 10.58 -0.69 14.58
CA THR A 191 11.72 0.18 14.89
C THR A 191 12.96 -0.58 15.33
N GLU A 192 12.78 -1.80 15.85
CA GLU A 192 13.85 -2.64 16.40
C GLU A 192 13.94 -3.98 15.65
N GLU A 193 15.15 -4.43 15.36
CA GLU A 193 15.42 -5.60 14.52
C GLU A 193 14.91 -6.91 15.15
N GLU A 194 15.18 -7.13 16.44
CA GLU A 194 14.72 -8.33 17.14
C GLU A 194 13.19 -8.44 17.11
N THR A 195 12.49 -7.33 17.37
CA THR A 195 11.03 -7.28 17.33
C THR A 195 10.50 -7.48 15.90
N LEU A 196 11.19 -6.92 14.91
CA LEU A 196 10.85 -7.09 13.50
C LEU A 196 10.86 -8.56 13.11
N TYR A 197 11.92 -9.29 13.43
CA TYR A 197 12.04 -10.69 13.07
C TYR A 197 11.10 -11.58 13.87
N GLN A 198 11.00 -11.38 15.19
CA GLN A 198 10.07 -12.15 16.02
C GLN A 198 8.61 -12.01 15.53
N LYS A 199 8.18 -10.79 15.19
CA LYS A 199 6.83 -10.57 14.66
C LYS A 199 6.68 -11.11 13.23
N SER A 200 7.72 -11.02 12.40
CA SER A 200 7.69 -11.56 11.02
C SER A 200 7.58 -13.09 11.02
N ASP A 201 8.36 -13.78 11.85
CA ASP A 201 8.32 -15.24 11.99
C ASP A 201 6.93 -15.71 12.49
N LYS A 202 6.32 -14.95 13.43
CA LYS A 202 4.93 -15.18 13.85
C LYS A 202 3.92 -15.02 12.71
N LEU A 203 4.07 -14.01 11.86
CA LEU A 203 3.18 -13.77 10.72
C LEU A 203 3.29 -14.85 9.64
N LEU A 204 4.51 -15.34 9.37
CA LEU A 204 4.75 -16.47 8.47
C LEU A 204 3.93 -17.69 8.90
N ILE A 205 4.05 -18.08 10.17
CA ILE A 205 3.36 -19.25 10.72
C ILE A 205 1.85 -19.01 10.79
N MET A 206 1.42 -17.87 11.35
CA MET A 206 0.01 -17.56 11.60
C MET A 206 -0.83 -17.54 10.30
N TYR A 207 -0.27 -17.00 9.22
CA TYR A 207 -0.98 -16.86 7.95
C TYR A 207 -0.52 -17.84 6.88
N ASN A 208 0.39 -18.76 7.22
CA ASN A 208 1.08 -19.61 6.25
C ASN A 208 1.55 -18.77 5.04
N ALA A 209 2.16 -17.61 5.31
CA ALA A 209 2.56 -16.67 4.26
C ALA A 209 3.80 -17.19 3.53
N ASN A 210 3.94 -16.83 2.26
CA ASN A 210 5.11 -17.23 1.46
C ASN A 210 6.30 -16.31 1.77
N VAL A 211 6.04 -15.01 1.93
CA VAL A 211 7.07 -14.00 2.15
C VAL A 211 6.59 -12.93 3.11
N ILE A 212 7.47 -12.49 4.00
CA ILE A 212 7.35 -11.22 4.72
C ILE A 212 8.42 -10.25 4.21
N CYS A 213 8.00 -9.12 3.67
CA CYS A 213 8.85 -7.97 3.39
C CYS A 213 8.98 -7.15 4.67
N ALA A 214 10.11 -7.29 5.35
CA ALA A 214 10.39 -6.68 6.64
C ALA A 214 11.24 -5.42 6.48
N ASN A 215 10.82 -4.32 7.09
CA ASN A 215 11.51 -3.04 7.07
C ASN A 215 11.70 -2.50 8.48
N LEU A 216 12.86 -1.91 8.75
CA LEU A 216 13.04 -1.00 9.87
C LEU A 216 12.58 0.40 9.46
N LEU A 217 11.90 1.11 10.35
CA LEU A 217 11.35 2.44 10.06
C LEU A 217 12.43 3.43 9.57
N GLN A 218 13.62 3.36 10.14
CA GLN A 218 14.74 4.25 9.86
C GLN A 218 15.36 4.02 8.47
N SER A 219 15.46 2.77 8.03
CA SER A 219 16.10 2.37 6.75
C SER A 219 15.10 1.91 5.68
N ARG A 220 13.79 2.16 5.88
CA ARG A 220 12.71 1.60 5.03
C ARG A 220 12.79 1.94 3.54
N ARG A 221 13.58 2.95 3.17
CA ARG A 221 13.83 3.36 1.77
C ARG A 221 15.11 2.78 1.18
N ASP A 222 16.00 2.27 2.03
CA ASP A 222 17.37 1.89 1.68
C ASP A 222 17.58 0.38 1.73
N SER A 223 16.88 -0.32 2.62
CA SER A 223 16.89 -1.78 2.67
C SER A 223 15.53 -2.39 3.05
N VAL A 224 15.31 -3.61 2.56
CA VAL A 224 14.17 -4.48 2.89
C VAL A 224 14.73 -5.88 3.14
N THR A 225 14.39 -6.49 4.26
CA THR A 225 14.71 -7.90 4.52
C THR A 225 13.56 -8.78 4.05
N ILE A 226 13.82 -9.65 3.08
CA ILE A 226 12.88 -10.66 2.59
C ILE A 226 13.02 -11.89 3.47
N ILE A 227 11.94 -12.24 4.18
CA ILE A 227 11.89 -13.37 5.10
C ILE A 227 10.94 -14.42 4.53
N THR A 228 11.45 -15.63 4.33
CA THR A 228 10.71 -16.83 3.94
C THR A 228 10.77 -17.86 5.07
N PRO A 229 10.02 -18.97 5.02
CA PRO A 229 10.15 -20.04 6.01
C PRO A 229 11.57 -20.61 6.15
N ASN A 230 12.38 -20.53 5.09
CA ASN A 230 13.68 -21.20 5.02
C ASN A 230 14.87 -20.22 4.96
N SER A 231 14.64 -18.92 4.75
CA SER A 231 15.72 -17.96 4.51
C SER A 231 15.36 -16.54 4.93
N LYS A 232 16.40 -15.75 5.21
CA LYS A 232 16.34 -14.31 5.45
C LYS A 232 17.37 -13.66 4.54
N THR A 233 16.92 -12.79 3.64
CA THR A 233 17.78 -12.15 2.64
C THR A 233 17.59 -10.64 2.69
N GLU A 234 18.65 -9.89 3.00
CA GLU A 234 18.61 -8.43 2.96
C GLU A 234 18.79 -7.93 1.52
N ILE A 235 17.83 -7.15 1.04
CA ILE A 235 17.92 -6.41 -0.22
C ILE A 235 18.29 -4.97 0.11
N LYS A 236 19.44 -4.53 -0.40
CA LYS A 236 19.86 -3.13 -0.36
C LYS A 236 19.55 -2.44 -1.68
N LYS A 237 19.21 -1.17 -1.59
CA LYS A 237 18.93 -0.31 -2.74
C LYS A 237 20.15 -0.25 -3.67
N THR A 238 20.00 -0.72 -4.91
CA THR A 238 21.03 -0.65 -5.97
C THR A 238 20.68 0.33 -7.09
N SER A 239 19.40 0.70 -7.23
CA SER A 239 18.87 1.71 -8.16
C SER A 239 18.14 2.82 -7.40
N ASP A 240 17.54 3.79 -8.09
CA ASP A 240 16.81 4.90 -7.46
C ASP A 240 15.57 4.47 -6.65
N VAL A 241 15.02 3.29 -6.95
CA VAL A 241 13.78 2.78 -6.35
C VAL A 241 13.95 1.31 -5.92
N ILE A 242 13.93 1.06 -4.61
CA ILE A 242 14.19 -0.27 -4.03
C ILE A 242 13.15 -1.33 -4.47
N GLU A 243 11.94 -0.89 -4.82
CA GLU A 243 10.86 -1.76 -5.26
C GLU A 243 11.20 -2.57 -6.52
N GLU A 244 12.15 -2.13 -7.35
CA GLU A 244 12.64 -2.92 -8.49
C GLU A 244 13.23 -4.26 -8.03
N CYS A 245 14.17 -4.20 -7.09
CA CYS A 245 14.82 -5.37 -6.53
C CYS A 245 13.83 -6.23 -5.74
N VAL A 246 12.99 -5.60 -4.91
CA VAL A 246 11.98 -6.30 -4.11
C VAL A 246 11.04 -7.09 -5.02
N VAL A 247 10.46 -6.46 -6.05
CA VAL A 247 9.52 -7.12 -6.94
C VAL A 247 10.20 -8.22 -7.74
N SER A 248 11.42 -8.00 -8.23
CA SER A 248 12.18 -9.03 -8.95
C SER A 248 12.41 -10.27 -8.07
N THR A 249 12.83 -10.08 -6.81
CA THR A 249 13.00 -11.20 -5.87
C THR A 249 11.69 -11.91 -5.56
N ILE A 250 10.58 -11.17 -5.38
CA ILE A 250 9.26 -11.77 -5.15
C ILE A 250 8.82 -12.62 -6.35
N VAL A 251 9.05 -12.15 -7.58
CA VAL A 251 8.69 -12.89 -8.79
C VAL A 251 9.52 -14.17 -8.91
N SER A 252 10.83 -14.12 -8.63
CA SER A 252 11.67 -15.34 -8.63
C SER A 252 11.19 -16.37 -7.60
N LEU A 253 10.88 -15.95 -6.37
CA LEU A 253 10.34 -16.85 -5.33
C LEU A 253 8.97 -17.42 -5.71
N TYR A 254 8.16 -16.64 -6.42
CA TYR A 254 6.86 -17.09 -6.93
C TYR A 254 7.00 -18.13 -8.04
N GLU A 255 7.95 -17.96 -8.96
CA GLU A 255 8.23 -18.93 -10.02
C GLU A 255 8.71 -20.27 -9.45
N GLU A 256 9.63 -20.23 -8.47
CA GLU A 256 10.07 -21.41 -7.72
C GLU A 256 8.88 -22.11 -7.04
N TYR A 257 8.03 -21.35 -6.35
CA TYR A 257 6.83 -21.88 -5.69
C TYR A 257 5.86 -22.58 -6.67
N ILE A 258 5.66 -22.03 -7.86
CA ILE A 258 4.82 -22.66 -8.88
C ILE A 258 5.46 -23.96 -9.37
N LEU A 259 6.78 -23.97 -9.61
CA LEU A 259 7.50 -25.16 -10.06
C LEU A 259 7.36 -26.31 -9.06
N GLU A 260 7.57 -26.03 -7.77
CA GLU A 260 7.39 -27.02 -6.70
C GLU A 260 5.95 -27.57 -6.66
N LYS A 261 4.94 -26.71 -6.87
CA LYS A 261 3.54 -27.15 -6.88
C LYS A 261 3.17 -28.01 -8.08
N LYS A 262 3.78 -27.76 -9.24
CA LYS A 262 3.58 -28.60 -10.42
C LYS A 262 4.21 -29.99 -10.23
N GLN A 263 5.31 -30.10 -9.50
CA GLN A 263 5.96 -31.38 -9.21
C GLN A 263 5.21 -32.24 -8.18
N LYS A 264 4.37 -31.61 -7.33
CA LYS A 264 3.57 -32.28 -6.29
C LYS A 264 2.18 -32.71 -6.74
N ARG A 265 1.75 -32.35 -7.96
CA ARG A 265 0.46 -32.73 -8.57
C ARG A 265 0.68 -33.83 -9.58
#